data_AF-A0A8X6RC16-F1
#
_entry.id   AF-A0A8X6RC16-F1
#
_cell.length_a   1.000
_cell.length_b   1.000
_cell.length_c   1.000
_cell.angle_alpha   90.00
_cell.angle_beta   90.00
_cell.angle_gamma   90.00
#
_symmetry.space_group_name_H-M   'P 1'
#
loop_
_entity.id
_entity.type
_entity.pdbx_description
1 polymer ?
#
loop_
_entity_poly.entity_id
_entity_poly.type
_entity_poly.pdbx_seq_one_letter_code
_entity_poly.pdbx_strand_id
1 'polypeptide(L)'
;MSHSCRSDVKCIIFNKRFYSVLCSKLPLRSGLETESASIENSTTASSSSSNVLANQACTSEERVLLQTLVVMLQNGNHKSLVRALIDTGSQKSYILKSTAENLGFKYEGEE
;
A
#
# COMPACT_ATOMS: atom_id res chain seq x y z
N MET A 1 -24.98 2.13 -14.37
CA MET A 1 -23.66 2.64 -14.80
C MET A 1 -23.24 3.76 -13.87
N SER A 2 -22.38 3.50 -12.88
CA SER A 2 -21.79 4.55 -12.05
C SER A 2 -20.38 4.83 -12.55
N HIS A 3 -20.23 5.87 -13.38
CA HIS A 3 -18.94 6.36 -13.81
C HIS A 3 -18.27 7.07 -12.63
N SER A 4 -17.24 6.44 -12.05
CA SER A 4 -16.26 7.07 -11.14
C SER A 4 -16.86 7.64 -9.84
N CYS A 5 -16.87 6.82 -8.77
CA CYS A 5 -17.02 7.33 -7.41
C CYS A 5 -15.72 8.07 -7.00
N ARG A 6 -15.74 9.41 -7.01
CA ARG A 6 -14.67 10.27 -6.48
C ARG A 6 -14.99 10.74 -5.07
N SER A 7 -15.27 9.80 -4.17
CA SER A 7 -15.47 10.16 -2.77
C SER A 7 -14.16 10.66 -2.18
N ASP A 8 -14.15 11.93 -1.73
CA ASP A 8 -13.08 12.52 -0.95
C ASP A 8 -13.07 11.91 0.46
N VAL A 9 -12.47 10.73 0.58
CA VAL A 9 -12.36 10.03 1.87
C VAL A 9 -11.35 10.76 2.76
N LYS A 10 -11.81 11.24 3.91
CA LYS A 10 -10.96 11.81 4.97
C LYS A 10 -10.82 10.81 6.12
N CYS A 11 -9.64 10.74 6.77
CA CYS A 11 -9.47 9.94 8.00
C CYS A 11 -10.41 10.54 9.05
N ILE A 12 -11.32 9.72 9.61
CA ILE A 12 -12.24 10.14 10.67
C ILE A 12 -11.51 10.56 11.96
N ILE A 13 -10.24 10.13 12.13
CA ILE A 13 -9.43 10.43 13.32
C ILE A 13 -8.75 11.80 13.19
N PHE A 14 -8.17 12.11 12.03
CA PHE A 14 -7.36 13.32 11.83
C PHE A 14 -7.99 14.36 10.89
N ASN A 15 -9.16 14.06 10.31
CA ASN A 15 -9.87 14.87 9.31
C ASN A 15 -8.98 15.32 8.13
N LYS A 16 -7.98 14.50 7.76
CA LYS A 16 -7.03 14.76 6.68
C LYS A 16 -7.26 13.84 5.49
N ARG A 17 -6.73 14.21 4.32
CA ARG A 17 -6.81 13.46 3.04
C ARG A 17 -5.89 12.23 3.02
N PHE A 18 -6.09 11.33 3.97
CA PHE A 18 -5.52 10.00 3.94
C PHE A 18 -6.52 9.01 4.54
N TYR A 19 -6.44 7.75 4.15
CA TYR A 19 -7.34 6.71 4.65
C TYR A 19 -7.09 6.45 6.14
N SER A 20 -8.15 6.08 6.87
CA SER A 20 -8.06 5.76 8.30
C SER A 20 -7.08 4.63 8.61
N VAL A 21 -6.87 3.71 7.68
CA VAL A 21 -5.85 2.64 7.78
C VAL A 21 -4.42 3.18 7.87
N LEU A 22 -4.13 4.38 7.36
CA LEU A 22 -2.81 5.00 7.41
C LEU A 22 -2.58 5.80 8.71
N CYS A 23 -3.58 5.87 9.61
CA CYS A 23 -3.53 6.65 10.83
C CYS A 23 -2.68 5.89 11.87
N SER A 24 -1.41 6.29 12.07
CA SER A 24 -0.43 5.62 12.98
C SER A 24 -0.85 5.57 14.45
N LYS A 25 -1.89 6.34 14.82
CA LYS A 25 -2.54 6.30 16.13
C LYS A 25 -3.99 5.92 15.90
N LEU A 26 -4.24 4.64 15.64
CA LEU A 26 -5.59 4.12 15.84
C LEU A 26 -5.81 4.10 17.35
N PRO A 27 -6.79 4.85 17.90
CA PRO A 27 -7.28 4.48 19.21
C PRO A 27 -7.83 3.07 19.06
N LEU A 28 -7.09 2.08 19.56
CA LEU A 28 -7.64 0.76 19.83
C LEU A 28 -8.96 1.03 20.55
N ARG A 29 -10.07 0.67 19.94
CA ARG A 29 -11.34 0.61 20.66
C ARG A 29 -11.17 -0.54 21.66
N SER A 30 -10.58 -0.24 22.81
CA SER A 30 -10.67 -1.06 24.01
C SER A 30 -12.13 -1.03 24.43
N GLY A 31 -12.86 -2.02 23.94
CA GLY A 31 -14.29 -2.19 24.17
C GLY A 31 -14.59 -3.63 24.50
N LEU A 32 -13.99 -4.11 25.58
CA LEU A 32 -14.62 -4.98 26.59
C LEU A 32 -13.61 -5.16 27.72
N GLU A 33 -13.92 -4.51 28.84
CA GLU A 33 -13.20 -4.62 30.10
C GLU A 33 -13.27 -6.07 30.58
N THR A 34 -12.12 -6.67 30.84
CA THR A 34 -11.99 -7.66 31.91
C THR A 34 -10.60 -7.46 32.51
N GLU A 35 -10.59 -7.05 33.76
CA GLU A 35 -9.42 -6.85 34.61
C GLU A 35 -8.50 -8.09 34.56
N SER A 36 -7.17 -7.88 34.45
CA SER A 36 -6.14 -8.57 35.28
C SER A 36 -4.71 -8.25 34.82
N ALA A 37 -3.94 -7.71 35.77
CA ALA A 37 -2.52 -7.93 36.02
C ALA A 37 -1.44 -7.58 34.96
N SER A 38 -0.69 -6.54 35.33
CA SER A 38 0.73 -6.24 35.03
C SER A 38 1.63 -7.44 34.70
N ILE A 39 2.43 -7.34 33.63
CA ILE A 39 3.89 -7.62 33.62
C ILE A 39 4.55 -6.78 32.51
N GLU A 40 5.51 -5.94 32.90
CA GLU A 40 6.50 -5.32 32.02
C GLU A 40 7.58 -6.33 31.62
N ASN A 41 8.12 -6.15 30.41
CA ASN A 41 9.55 -6.15 30.07
C ASN A 41 9.91 -7.00 28.84
N SER A 42 10.93 -6.49 28.15
CA SER A 42 11.82 -7.17 27.21
C SER A 42 11.46 -7.07 25.73
N THR A 43 11.85 -5.95 25.16
CA THR A 43 12.48 -5.86 23.84
C THR A 43 13.17 -7.18 23.42
N THR A 44 12.52 -7.93 22.54
CA THR A 44 13.19 -8.82 21.62
C THR A 44 12.94 -8.29 20.22
N ALA A 45 13.84 -7.42 19.76
CA ALA A 45 14.02 -7.17 18.34
C ALA A 45 14.61 -8.43 17.70
N SER A 46 13.79 -9.47 17.62
CA SER A 46 14.07 -10.66 16.82
C SER A 46 13.75 -10.29 15.39
N SER A 47 14.80 -10.00 14.64
CA SER A 47 14.86 -9.95 13.19
C SER A 47 14.17 -11.17 12.60
N SER A 48 12.87 -11.07 12.35
CA SER A 48 12.17 -11.98 11.47
C SER A 48 12.18 -11.31 10.12
N SER A 49 13.06 -11.78 9.24
CA SER A 49 13.02 -11.54 7.79
C SER A 49 11.73 -12.17 7.25
N SER A 50 10.62 -11.54 7.60
CA SER A 50 9.31 -12.05 7.31
C SER A 50 9.04 -11.70 5.85
N ASN A 51 9.35 -12.65 4.97
CA ASN A 51 8.81 -12.72 3.60
C ASN A 51 7.29 -12.94 3.67
N VAL A 52 6.58 -12.14 4.46
CA VAL A 52 5.14 -12.29 4.60
C VAL A 52 4.57 -11.76 3.31
N LEU A 53 3.88 -12.65 2.61
CA LEU A 53 2.84 -12.27 1.67
C LEU A 53 2.03 -11.17 2.36
N ALA A 54 2.14 -9.92 1.89
CA ALA A 54 1.52 -8.74 2.51
C ALA A 54 0.00 -8.92 2.73
N ASN A 55 -0.58 -9.90 2.06
CA ASN A 55 -1.99 -10.28 2.11
C ASN A 55 -2.36 -11.13 3.34
N GLN A 56 -1.40 -11.78 4.03
CA GLN A 56 -1.64 -12.72 5.14
C GLN A 56 -1.25 -12.18 6.53
N ALA A 57 -0.36 -11.19 6.65
CA ALA A 57 -0.08 -10.52 7.93
C ALA A 57 -1.09 -9.38 8.15
N CYS A 58 -2.31 -9.74 8.55
CA CYS A 58 -3.30 -8.77 9.05
C CYS A 58 -3.41 -8.85 10.57
N THR A 59 -2.29 -8.73 11.28
CA THR A 59 -2.33 -8.26 12.67
C THR A 59 -2.31 -6.73 12.64
N SER A 60 -3.06 -6.09 13.54
CA SER A 60 -3.18 -4.62 13.58
C SER A 60 -1.83 -3.90 13.72
N GLU A 61 -0.83 -4.59 14.24
CA GLU A 61 0.51 -4.10 14.56
C GLU A 61 1.49 -4.15 13.36
N GLU A 62 1.24 -4.98 12.34
CA GLU A 62 2.20 -5.22 11.24
C GLU A 62 1.52 -5.22 9.87
N ARG A 63 0.83 -4.11 9.55
CA ARG A 63 0.31 -3.91 8.18
C ARG A 63 1.47 -3.57 7.24
N VAL A 64 1.88 -4.53 6.44
CA VAL A 64 2.84 -4.30 5.33
C VAL A 64 2.11 -3.58 4.19
N LEU A 65 2.20 -2.25 4.17
CA LEU A 65 1.66 -1.44 3.09
C LEU A 65 2.70 -1.33 1.97
N LEU A 66 2.30 -1.69 0.76
CA LEU A 66 3.12 -1.41 -0.42
C LEU A 66 3.19 0.10 -0.65
N GLN A 67 4.41 0.60 -0.76
CA GLN A 67 4.65 2.01 -1.02
C GLN A 67 4.31 2.33 -2.48
N THR A 68 3.87 3.56 -2.75
CA THR A 68 3.61 4.01 -4.12
C THR A 68 4.26 5.34 -4.40
N LEU A 69 4.75 5.53 -5.62
CA LEU A 69 5.31 6.81 -6.10
C LEU A 69 4.56 7.27 -7.33
N VAL A 70 4.36 8.58 -7.47
CA VAL A 70 3.89 9.16 -8.73
C VAL A 70 5.12 9.49 -9.57
N VAL A 71 5.20 8.91 -10.76
CA VAL A 71 6.36 9.02 -11.66
C VAL A 71 5.93 9.43 -13.06
N MET A 72 6.82 10.12 -13.78
CA MET A 72 6.63 10.44 -15.19
C MET A 72 7.38 9.40 -16.03
N LEU A 73 6.64 8.60 -16.80
CA LEU A 73 7.23 7.75 -17.83
C LEU A 73 7.42 8.55 -19.11
N GLN A 74 8.51 8.30 -19.83
CA GLN A 74 8.81 8.98 -21.09
C GLN A 74 9.40 8.02 -22.12
N ASN A 75 8.91 8.10 -23.35
CA ASN A 75 9.48 7.46 -24.52
C ASN A 75 9.47 8.47 -25.69
N GLY A 76 10.63 9.05 -26.02
CA GLY A 76 10.71 10.16 -26.97
C GLY A 76 9.79 11.33 -26.57
N ASN A 77 8.82 11.63 -27.45
CA ASN A 77 7.81 12.68 -27.24
C ASN A 77 6.59 12.22 -26.44
N HIS A 78 6.44 10.91 -26.19
CA HIS A 78 5.34 10.38 -25.38
C HIS A 78 5.68 10.49 -23.89
N LYS A 79 4.75 11.01 -23.09
CA LYS A 79 4.89 11.16 -21.64
C LYS A 79 3.61 10.71 -20.95
N SER A 80 3.74 10.04 -19.81
CA SER A 80 2.60 9.59 -19.00
C SER A 80 2.90 9.68 -17.52
N LEU A 81 2.07 10.42 -16.77
CA LEU A 81 2.16 10.47 -15.32
C LEU A 81 1.38 9.28 -14.74
N VAL A 82 2.09 8.37 -14.06
CA VAL A 82 1.52 7.13 -13.53
C VAL A 82 1.85 6.97 -12.04
N ARG A 83 1.10 6.10 -11.36
CA ARG A 83 1.43 5.65 -10.01
C ARG A 83 2.14 4.30 -10.10
N ALA A 84 3.39 4.25 -9.66
CA ALA A 84 4.16 3.02 -9.52
C ALA A 84 3.93 2.42 -8.13
N LEU A 85 3.77 1.10 -8.07
CA LEU A 85 3.76 0.31 -6.85
C LEU A 85 5.18 -0.20 -6.60
N ILE A 86 5.73 0.08 -5.43
CA ILE A 86 7.03 -0.46 -5.01
C ILE A 86 6.76 -1.79 -4.31
N ASP A 87 6.96 -2.86 -5.07
CA ASP A 87 6.81 -4.23 -4.60
C ASP A 87 8.18 -4.91 -4.55
N THR A 88 8.71 -5.07 -3.34
CA THR A 88 10.01 -5.73 -3.10
C THR A 88 9.97 -7.24 -3.38
N GLY A 89 8.78 -7.84 -3.52
CA GLY A 89 8.61 -9.25 -3.88
C GLY A 89 8.65 -9.50 -5.39
N SER A 90 8.57 -8.45 -6.21
CA SER A 90 8.59 -8.57 -7.66
C SER A 90 10.02 -8.64 -8.21
N GLN A 91 10.30 -9.63 -9.06
CA GLN A 91 11.61 -9.78 -9.74
C GLN A 91 11.77 -8.86 -10.95
N LYS A 92 10.66 -8.33 -11.48
CA LYS A 92 10.61 -7.46 -12.65
C LYS A 92 9.69 -6.28 -12.39
N SER A 93 9.91 -5.20 -13.14
CA SER A 93 8.98 -4.07 -13.20
C SER A 93 7.91 -4.34 -14.26
N TYR A 94 6.66 -4.10 -13.90
CA TYR A 94 5.53 -4.26 -14.80
C TYR A 94 4.87 -2.91 -15.08
N ILE A 95 4.36 -2.75 -16.30
CA ILE A 95 3.49 -1.64 -16.68
C ILE A 95 2.20 -2.19 -17.28
N LEU A 96 1.11 -1.44 -17.13
CA LEU A 96 -0.15 -1.83 -17.77
C LEU A 96 0.01 -1.79 -19.29
N LYS A 97 -0.65 -2.73 -19.99
CA LYS A 97 -0.69 -2.75 -21.46
C LYS A 97 -1.11 -1.40 -22.04
N SER A 98 -2.14 -0.78 -21.47
CA SER A 98 -2.59 0.56 -21.87
C SER A 98 -1.53 1.65 -21.66
N THR A 99 -0.71 1.55 -20.60
CA THR A 99 0.42 2.46 -20.39
C THR A 99 1.50 2.26 -21.44
N ALA A 100 1.81 1.02 -21.80
CA ALA A 100 2.78 0.70 -22.85
C ALA A 100 2.33 1.25 -24.21
N GLU A 101 1.07 1.02 -24.57
CA GLU A 101 0.45 1.53 -25.81
C GLU A 101 0.47 3.07 -25.86
N ASN A 102 0.14 3.74 -24.74
CA ASN A 102 0.20 5.20 -24.63
C ASN A 102 1.62 5.77 -24.79
N LEU A 103 2.63 4.97 -24.45
CA LEU A 103 4.05 5.30 -24.66
C LEU A 103 4.56 4.91 -26.04
N GLY A 104 3.70 4.38 -26.92
CA GLY A 104 4.05 3.98 -28.28
C GLY A 104 4.81 2.65 -28.37
N PHE A 105 4.81 1.84 -27.31
CA PHE A 105 5.41 0.52 -27.35
C PHE A 105 4.50 -0.50 -28.04
N LYS A 106 5.11 -1.46 -28.73
CA LYS A 106 4.44 -2.63 -29.30
C LYS A 106 4.81 -3.85 -28.47
N TYR A 107 3.85 -4.74 -28.30
CA TYR A 107 4.08 -6.02 -27.65
C TYR A 107 4.81 -6.96 -28.62
N GLU A 108 5.88 -7.60 -28.15
CA GLU A 108 6.58 -8.66 -28.87
C GLU A 108 6.68 -9.89 -27.98
N GLY A 109 6.23 -11.05 -28.48
CA GLY A 109 6.27 -12.34 -27.79
C GLY A 109 4.89 -12.85 -27.35
N GLU A 110 4.87 -14.04 -26.75
CA GLU A 110 3.80 -14.53 -25.87
C GLU A 110 4.48 -14.82 -24.53
N GLU A 111 3.88 -14.39 -23.41
CA GLU A 111 4.44 -14.62 -22.07
C GLU A 111 3.96 -15.95 -21.48
#